data_AF-A0A841F2W1-F1
#
_entry.id   AF-A0A841F2W1-F1
#
_cell.length_a   1.000
_cell.length_b   1.000
_cell.length_c   1.000
_cell.angle_alpha   90.00
_cell.angle_beta   90.00
_cell.angle_gamma   90.00
#
_symmetry.space_group_name_H-M   'P 1'
#
loop_
_entity.id
_entity.type
_entity.pdbx_description
1 polymer ?
#
loop_
_entity_poly.entity_id
_entity_poly.type
_entity_poly.pdbx_seq_one_letter_code
_entity_poly.pdbx_strand_id
1 'polypeptide(L)' 'MNEIGVCVSQITDKLNMTQSTASQYLTILQRAGLITTKRIGKFTYYQRDEEAIAEFTRYMMSDM' A
#
# COMPACT_ATOMS: atom_id res chain seq x y z
N MET A 1 -15.66 -3.42 11.46
CA MET A 1 -14.81 -4.58 11.14
C MET A 1 -13.99 -4.28 9.89
N ASN A 2 -12.92 -3.50 9.99
CA ASN A 2 -11.98 -3.34 8.86
C ASN A 2 -10.60 -2.87 9.37
N GLU A 3 -10.05 -3.57 10.36
CA GLU A 3 -8.83 -3.15 11.10
C GLU A 3 -7.57 -3.91 10.67
N ILE A 4 -7.69 -4.81 9.69
CA ILE A 4 -6.57 -5.58 9.15
C ILE A 4 -6.57 -5.25 7.67
N GLY A 5 -5.47 -4.65 7.18
CA GLY A 5 -5.31 -4.27 5.78
C GLY A 5 -5.44 -5.45 4.80
N VAL A 6 -4.98 -5.27 3.58
CA VAL A 6 -5.15 -6.27 2.52
C VAL A 6 -3.88 -7.13 2.40
N CYS A 7 -4.04 -8.45 2.30
CA CYS A 7 -2.89 -9.35 2.08
C CYS A 7 -2.38 -9.22 0.65
N VAL A 8 -1.08 -9.45 0.43
CA VAL A 8 -0.46 -9.44 -0.90
C VAL A 8 -1.20 -10.34 -1.90
N SER A 9 -1.70 -11.50 -1.47
CA SER A 9 -2.45 -12.42 -2.35
C SER A 9 -3.73 -11.79 -2.89
N GLN A 10 -4.51 -11.13 -2.04
CA GLN A 10 -5.74 -10.45 -2.44
C GLN A 10 -5.48 -9.28 -3.38
N ILE A 11 -4.38 -8.55 -3.18
CA ILE A 11 -3.94 -7.47 -4.07
C ILE A 11 -3.54 -8.03 -5.44
N THR A 12 -2.80 -9.13 -5.43
CA THR A 12 -2.32 -9.82 -6.64
C THR A 12 -3.49 -10.31 -7.48
N ASP A 13 -4.47 -10.98 -6.86
CA ASP A 13 -5.69 -11.47 -7.50
C ASP A 13 -6.52 -10.31 -8.07
N LYS A 14 -6.65 -9.20 -7.32
CA LYS A 14 -7.46 -8.05 -7.75
C LYS A 14 -6.83 -7.28 -8.89
N LEU A 15 -5.51 -7.14 -8.90
CA LEU A 15 -4.77 -6.39 -9.91
C LEU A 15 -4.37 -7.26 -11.12
N ASN A 16 -4.72 -8.56 -11.12
CA ASN A 16 -4.40 -9.52 -12.16
C ASN A 16 -2.91 -9.46 -12.57
N MET A 17 -2.03 -9.44 -11.57
CA MET A 17 -0.57 -9.36 -11.74
C MET A 17 0.11 -10.52 -11.03
N THR A 18 1.43 -10.66 -11.21
CA THR A 18 2.19 -11.65 -10.44
C THR A 18 2.47 -11.15 -9.03
N GLN A 19 2.63 -12.08 -8.07
CA GLN A 19 2.92 -11.74 -6.67
C GLN A 19 4.25 -10.97 -6.52
N SER A 20 5.25 -11.26 -7.34
CA SER A 20 6.53 -10.54 -7.32
C SER A 20 6.38 -9.10 -7.79
N THR A 21 5.62 -8.86 -8.87
CA THR A 21 5.30 -7.52 -9.36
C THR A 21 4.50 -6.73 -8.32
N ALA A 22 3.45 -7.33 -7.76
CA ALA A 22 2.65 -6.70 -6.71
C ALA A 22 3.52 -6.33 -5.49
N SER A 23 4.37 -7.26 -5.04
CA SER A 23 5.26 -7.03 -3.91
C SER A 23 6.26 -5.90 -4.18
N GLN A 24 6.82 -5.80 -5.39
CA GLN A 24 7.74 -4.73 -5.75
C GLN A 24 7.06 -3.36 -5.66
N TYR A 25 5.85 -3.22 -6.22
CA TYR A 25 5.10 -1.97 -6.14
C TYR A 25 4.73 -1.61 -4.70
N LEU A 26 4.31 -2.59 -3.90
CA LEU A 26 4.01 -2.37 -2.49
C LEU A 26 5.26 -1.94 -1.69
N THR A 27 6.43 -2.47 -2.01
CA THR A 27 7.70 -2.01 -1.41
C THR A 27 8.00 -0.56 -1.80
N ILE A 28 7.77 -0.16 -3.05
CA ILE A 28 7.98 1.21 -3.50
C ILE A 28 7.03 2.17 -2.77
N LEU A 29 5.73 1.84 -2.72
CA LEU A 29 4.71 2.65 -2.04
C LEU A 29 5.00 2.78 -0.54
N GLN A 30 5.45 1.70 0.10
CA GLN A 30 5.83 1.72 1.52
C GLN A 30 7.04 2.63 1.75
N ARG A 31 8.06 2.55 0.88
CA ARG A 31 9.26 3.42 0.97
C ARG A 31 8.91 4.88 0.75
N ALA A 32 7.90 5.16 -0.09
CA ALA A 32 7.38 6.50 -0.30
C ALA A 32 6.49 7.00 0.85
N GLY A 33 6.21 6.18 1.87
CA GLY A 33 5.35 6.55 3.00
C GLY A 33 3.86 6.59 2.69
N LEU A 34 3.43 6.13 1.50
CA LEU A 34 2.02 6.20 1.07
C LEU A 34 1.16 5.05 1.61
N ILE A 35 1.80 3.96 2.04
CA ILE A 35 1.13 2.81 2.63
C ILE A 35 1.89 2.35 3.87
N THR A 36 1.15 1.84 4.85
CA THR A 36 1.69 1.19 6.03
C THR A 36 1.60 -0.33 5.88
N THR A 37 2.48 -1.03 6.59
CA THR A 37 2.45 -2.49 6.63
C THR A 37 2.30 -2.98 8.05
N LYS A 38 1.52 -4.04 8.23
CA LYS A 38 1.30 -4.70 9.52
C LYS A 38 1.53 -6.18 9.37
N ARG A 39 2.49 -6.72 10.12
CA ARG A 39 2.75 -8.15 10.15
C ARG A 39 1.88 -8.80 11.21
N ILE A 40 1.01 -9.73 10.80
CA ILE A 40 0.17 -10.51 11.71
C ILE A 40 0.45 -11.99 11.44
N GLY A 41 1.13 -12.63 12.39
CA GLY A 41 1.61 -14.00 12.22
C GLY A 41 2.58 -14.14 11.04
N LYS A 42 2.20 -14.98 10.07
CA LYS A 42 3.01 -15.25 8.86
C LYS A 42 2.71 -14.30 7.69
N PHE A 43 1.68 -13.46 7.79
CA PHE A 43 1.21 -12.62 6.69
C PHE A 43 1.54 -11.15 6.93
N THR A 44 1.92 -10.46 5.85
CA THR A 44 2.06 -9.00 5.82
C THR A 44 0.81 -8.42 5.18
N TYR A 45 0.17 -7.53 5.91
CA TYR A 45 -0.98 -6.78 5.46
C TYR A 45 -0.56 -5.37 5.10
N TYR A 46 -1.15 -4.83 4.04
CA TYR A 46 -0.87 -3.50 3.52
C TYR A 46 -2.11 -2.63 3.70
N GLN A 47 -1.91 -1.40 4.15
CA GLN A 47 -2.99 -0.44 4.36
C GLN A 47 -2.57 0.92 3.81
N ARG A 48 -3.51 1.63 3.18
CA ARG A 48 -3.28 2.99 2.70
C ARG A 48 -3.13 3.95 3.87
N ASP A 49 -2.14 4.82 3.78
CA ASP A 49 -2.00 5.95 4.68
C ASP A 49 -2.69 7.16 4.04
N GLU A 50 -3.97 7.37 4.37
CA GLU A 50 -4.75 8.44 3.76
C GLU A 50 -4.23 9.83 4.14
N GLU A 51 -3.58 9.98 5.30
CA GLU A 51 -2.97 11.26 5.69
C GLU A 51 -1.76 11.58 4.80
N ALA A 52 -0.84 10.62 4.64
CA ALA A 52 0.32 10.77 3.78
C ALA A 52 -0.08 10.95 2.30
N ILE A 53 -1.09 10.22 1.83
CA ILE A 53 -1.62 10.37 0.46
C ILE A 53 -2.22 11.75 0.26
N ALA A 54 -3.00 12.25 1.23
CA ALA A 54 -3.60 13.57 1.15
C ALA A 54 -2.54 14.67 1.18
N GLU A 55 -1.49 14.53 1.99
CA GLU A 55 -0.35 15.45 2.02
C GLU A 55 0.41 15.44 0.70
N PHE A 56 0.74 14.26 0.17
CA PHE A 56 1.39 14.12 -1.13
C PHE A 56 0.56 14.74 -2.26
N THR A 57 -0.75 14.52 -2.27
CA THR A 57 -1.65 15.11 -3.26
C THR A 57 -1.68 16.63 -3.15
N ARG A 58 -1.75 17.18 -1.93
CA ARG A 58 -1.67 18.64 -1.70
C ARG A 58 -0.35 19.22 -2.20
N TYR A 59 0.77 18.54 -1.92
CA TYR A 59 2.09 18.95 -2.39
C TYR A 59 2.14 18.98 -3.93
N MET A 60 1.72 17.90 -4.60
CA MET A 60 1.68 17.83 -6.06
C MET A 60 0.77 18.90 -6.70
N MET A 61 -0.35 19.23 -6.06
CA MET A 61 -1.27 20.26 -6.55
C MET A 61 -0.79 21.69 -6.28
N SER A 62 0.15 21.89 -5.35
CA SER A 62 0.68 23.21 -5.01
C SER A 62 1.99 23.53 -5.73
N ASP A 63 2.70 22.53 -6.25
CA ASP A 63 3.94 22.66 -7.03
C ASP A 63 3.69 22.68 -8.56
N MET A 64 2.42 22.64 -8.98
CA MET A 64 1.96 22.78 -10.37
C MET A 64 1.21 24.11 -10.56
#